data_AF-A0A5A7MW23-F1
#
_entry.id   AF-A0A5A7MW23-F1
#
_cell.length_a   1.000
_cell.length_b   1.000
_cell.length_c   1.000
_cell.angle_alpha   90.00
_cell.angle_beta   90.00
_cell.angle_gamma   90.00
#
_symmetry.space_group_name_H-M   'P 1'
#
loop_
_entity.id
_entity.type
_entity.pdbx_description
1 polymer ?
#
loop_
_entity_poly.entity_id
_entity_poly.type
_entity_poly.pdbx_seq_one_letter_code
_entity_poly.pdbx_strand_id
1 'polypeptide(L)'
;MARPDHVAALVSMMVDTITQGTGRAAQIDRPAAGKTGTSQDYRDALFVGFTSDLVAGIWVGNDNDSPTNKVTGGALPARIWHDFMIDAHVGRPVRPLPALSLPTENRR
;
A
#
# COMPACT_ATOMS: atom_id res chain seq x y z
N MET A 1 -4.27 22.62 2.45
CA MET A 1 -3.52 21.41 2.86
C MET A 1 -4.45 20.54 3.70
N ALA A 2 -4.33 19.21 3.65
CA ALA A 2 -5.14 18.30 4.47
C ALA A 2 -4.79 18.44 5.97
N ARG A 3 -5.77 18.24 6.86
CA ARG A 3 -5.52 18.32 8.31
C ARG A 3 -4.73 17.10 8.80
N PRO A 4 -3.75 17.26 9.72
CA PRO A 4 -2.92 16.14 10.19
C PRO A 4 -3.69 14.97 10.79
N ASP A 5 -4.78 15.22 11.51
CA ASP A 5 -5.67 14.23 12.11
C ASP A 5 -6.35 13.35 11.04
N HIS A 6 -6.81 13.96 9.94
CA HIS A 6 -7.39 13.23 8.81
C HIS A 6 -6.36 12.34 8.11
N VAL A 7 -5.14 12.85 7.94
CA VAL A 7 -4.04 12.08 7.32
C VAL A 7 -3.70 10.89 8.21
N ALA A 8 -3.55 11.09 9.53
CA ALA A 8 -3.28 10.01 10.47
C ALA A 8 -4.36 8.92 10.45
N ALA A 9 -5.64 9.31 10.45
CA ALA A 9 -6.77 8.38 10.36
C ALA A 9 -6.73 7.56 9.07
N LEU A 10 -6.54 8.23 7.92
CA LEU A 10 -6.44 7.55 6.62
C LEU A 10 -5.25 6.59 6.56
N VAL A 11 -4.07 7.01 7.04
CA VAL A 11 -2.89 6.14 7.07
C VAL A 11 -3.15 4.92 7.96
N SER A 12 -3.79 5.09 9.12
CA SER A 12 -4.16 3.95 9.99
C SER A 12 -5.03 2.93 9.25
N MET A 13 -6.05 3.38 8.51
CA MET A 13 -6.90 2.49 7.72
C MET A 13 -6.14 1.78 6.59
N MET A 14 -5.15 2.44 5.99
CA MET A 14 -4.29 1.85 4.96
C MET A 14 -3.26 0.87 5.54
N VAL A 15 -2.81 1.05 6.78
CA VAL A 15 -2.04 0.04 7.52
C VAL A 15 -2.89 -1.21 7.72
N ASP A 16 -4.15 -1.05 8.15
CA ASP A 16 -5.08 -2.18 8.36
C ASP A 16 -5.35 -2.97 7.07
N THR A 17 -5.31 -2.31 5.91
CA THR A 17 -5.43 -2.99 4.62
C THR A 17 -4.31 -4.02 4.40
N ILE A 18 -3.08 -3.73 4.85
CA ILE A 18 -1.94 -4.64 4.75
C ILE A 18 -1.95 -5.66 5.88
N THR A 19 -2.26 -5.27 7.11
CA THR A 19 -2.14 -6.20 8.26
C THR A 19 -3.29 -7.19 8.36
N GLN A 20 -4.51 -6.75 8.03
CA GLN A 20 -5.74 -7.51 8.27
C GLN A 20 -6.69 -7.54 7.06
N GLY A 21 -6.44 -6.70 6.06
CA GLY A 21 -7.33 -6.53 4.92
C GLY A 21 -6.88 -7.25 3.64
N THR A 22 -7.35 -6.71 2.53
CA THR A 22 -7.16 -7.26 1.17
C THR A 22 -5.72 -7.16 0.67
N GLY A 23 -4.87 -6.36 1.29
CA GLY A 23 -3.48 -6.12 0.90
C GLY A 23 -2.47 -7.01 1.61
N ARG A 24 -2.88 -8.09 2.28
CA ARG A 24 -2.00 -8.91 3.14
C ARG A 24 -0.76 -9.45 2.45
N ALA A 25 -0.82 -9.71 1.14
CA ALA A 25 0.34 -10.16 0.38
C ALA A 25 1.43 -9.08 0.19
N ALA A 26 1.15 -7.82 0.51
CA ALA A 26 2.12 -6.71 0.48
C ALA A 26 2.85 -6.50 1.82
N GLN A 27 2.61 -7.34 2.84
CA GLN A 27 3.20 -7.16 4.16
C GLN A 27 4.72 -7.35 4.16
N ILE A 28 5.47 -6.32 4.53
CA ILE A 28 6.94 -6.33 4.67
C ILE A 28 7.36 -6.15 6.14
N ASP A 29 8.63 -6.42 6.45
CA ASP A 29 9.20 -6.30 7.81
C ASP A 29 9.57 -4.84 8.18
N ARG A 30 8.63 -3.92 7.97
CA ARG A 30 8.73 -2.51 8.37
C ARG A 30 7.37 -1.81 8.27
N PRO A 31 7.19 -0.64 8.93
CA PRO A 31 5.96 0.14 8.80
C PRO A 31 5.64 0.49 7.34
N ALA A 32 4.47 0.05 6.89
CA ALA A 32 3.97 0.27 5.54
C ALA A 32 2.45 0.43 5.56
N ALA A 33 1.94 1.20 4.61
CA ALA A 33 0.52 1.40 4.39
C ALA A 33 0.21 1.28 2.90
N GLY A 34 -0.96 0.75 2.54
CA GLY A 34 -1.29 0.58 1.14
C GLY A 34 -2.75 0.26 0.89
N LYS A 35 -3.14 0.27 -0.39
CA LYS A 35 -4.50 -0.03 -0.81
C LYS A 35 -4.50 -0.82 -2.11
N THR A 36 -5.41 -1.80 -2.14
CA THR A 36 -5.76 -2.60 -3.32
C THR A 36 -6.76 -1.87 -4.21
N GLY A 37 -6.64 -2.06 -5.52
CA GLY A 37 -7.62 -1.71 -6.54
C GLY A 37 -7.83 -2.87 -7.51
N THR A 38 -9.06 -3.12 -7.94
CA THR A 38 -9.39 -4.08 -9.00
C THR A 38 -10.50 -3.46 -9.83
N SER A 39 -10.33 -3.36 -11.14
CA SER A 39 -11.39 -2.85 -12.02
C SER A 39 -12.43 -3.93 -12.30
N GLN A 40 -13.55 -3.52 -12.91
CA GLN A 40 -14.60 -4.45 -13.31
C GLN A 40 -14.08 -5.44 -14.37
N ASP A 41 -14.71 -6.61 -14.44
CA ASP A 41 -14.33 -7.71 -15.34
C ASP A 41 -12.86 -8.17 -15.20
N TYR A 42 -12.17 -7.83 -14.11
CA TYR A 42 -10.76 -8.17 -13.87
C TYR A 42 -9.79 -7.67 -14.96
N ARG A 43 -10.04 -6.51 -15.55
CA ARG A 43 -9.13 -5.93 -16.57
C ARG A 43 -7.85 -5.40 -15.95
N ASP A 44 -7.97 -4.79 -14.78
CA ASP A 44 -6.87 -4.16 -14.06
C ASP A 44 -6.83 -4.61 -12.62
N ALA A 45 -5.62 -4.88 -12.15
CA ALA A 45 -5.32 -5.13 -10.75
C ALA A 45 -4.21 -4.20 -10.31
N LEU A 46 -4.41 -3.49 -9.20
CA LEU A 46 -3.47 -2.52 -8.68
C LEU A 46 -3.19 -2.71 -7.19
N PHE A 47 -1.96 -2.45 -6.79
CA PHE A 47 -1.61 -2.20 -5.41
C PHE A 47 -0.77 -0.92 -5.35
N VAL A 48 -1.19 0.04 -4.52
CA VAL A 48 -0.42 1.25 -4.25
C VAL A 48 -0.12 1.30 -2.77
N GLY A 49 1.15 1.44 -2.43
CA GLY A 49 1.59 1.47 -1.04
C GLY A 49 2.84 2.30 -0.83
N PHE A 50 3.12 2.58 0.43
CA PHE A 50 4.26 3.38 0.82
C PHE A 50 4.83 2.97 2.18
N THR A 51 6.12 3.25 2.35
CA THR A 51 6.81 3.36 3.63
C THR A 51 7.05 4.85 3.92
N SER A 52 7.80 5.17 4.97
CA SER A 52 8.24 6.54 5.23
C SER A 52 9.16 7.12 4.14
N ASP A 53 9.71 6.26 3.28
CA ASP A 53 10.84 6.58 2.41
C ASP A 53 10.49 6.52 0.92
N LEU A 54 9.51 5.67 0.57
CA LEU A 54 9.18 5.37 -0.80
C LEU A 54 7.69 5.14 -0.97
N VAL A 55 7.15 5.65 -2.07
CA VAL A 55 5.82 5.33 -2.58
C VAL A 55 6.00 4.51 -3.84
N ALA A 56 5.27 3.40 -3.98
CA ALA A 56 5.27 2.57 -5.18
C ALA A 56 3.86 2.11 -5.52
N GLY A 57 3.54 2.09 -6.81
CA GLY A 57 2.31 1.56 -7.36
C GLY A 57 2.62 0.48 -8.39
N ILE A 58 1.98 -0.68 -8.25
CA ILE A 58 2.06 -1.78 -9.20
C ILE A 58 0.71 -1.92 -9.88
N TRP A 59 0.71 -1.91 -11.21
CA TRP A 59 -0.45 -2.23 -12.04
C TRP A 59 -0.15 -3.49 -12.84
N VAL A 60 -1.17 -4.35 -12.98
CA VAL A 60 -1.16 -5.52 -13.83
C VAL A 60 -2.45 -5.53 -14.63
N GLY A 61 -2.32 -5.62 -15.95
CA GLY A 61 -3.42 -5.73 -16.91
C GLY A 61 -2.90 -6.20 -18.26
N ASN A 62 -3.82 -6.45 -19.19
CA ASN A 62 -3.47 -6.75 -20.58
C ASN A 62 -3.58 -5.48 -21.42
N ASP A 63 -2.61 -5.23 -22.30
CA ASP A 63 -2.57 -4.01 -23.14
C ASP A 63 -3.77 -3.85 -24.09
N ASN A 64 -4.52 -4.92 -24.32
CA ASN A 64 -5.68 -4.96 -25.21
C ASN A 64 -7.04 -4.93 -24.49
N ASP A 65 -7.08 -4.55 -23.21
CA ASP A 65 -8.29 -4.46 -22.36
C ASP A 65 -9.02 -5.80 -22.11
N SER A 66 -8.46 -6.92 -22.57
CA SER A 66 -9.02 -8.24 -22.27
C SER A 66 -8.88 -8.55 -20.78
N PRO A 67 -9.87 -9.24 -20.17
CA PRO A 67 -9.78 -9.67 -18.77
C PRO A 67 -8.47 -10.41 -18.47
N THR A 68 -7.87 -10.09 -17.32
CA THR A 68 -6.80 -10.93 -16.77
C THR A 68 -7.35 -12.29 -16.34
N ASN A 69 -6.49 -13.21 -15.92
CA ASN A 69 -6.91 -14.47 -15.31
C ASN A 69 -7.45 -14.27 -13.87
N LYS A 70 -8.47 -13.43 -13.72
CA LYS A 70 -9.11 -13.03 -12.46
C LYS A 70 -8.12 -12.49 -11.42
N VAL A 71 -7.10 -11.75 -11.86
CA VAL A 71 -6.11 -11.16 -10.97
C VAL A 71 -6.78 -10.02 -10.19
N THR A 72 -6.53 -9.95 -8.89
CA THR A 72 -6.99 -8.87 -8.02
C THR A 72 -5.81 -8.09 -7.47
N GLY A 73 -6.04 -6.84 -7.07
CA GLY A 73 -5.00 -5.97 -6.50
C GLY A 73 -4.27 -6.57 -5.29
N GLY A 74 -4.97 -7.38 -4.49
CA GLY A 74 -4.42 -8.07 -3.32
C GLY A 74 -3.59 -9.32 -3.63
N ALA A 75 -3.57 -9.76 -4.90
CA ALA A 75 -2.87 -10.96 -5.34
C ALA A 75 -1.51 -10.59 -5.97
N LEU A 76 -1.40 -10.69 -7.30
CA LEU A 76 -0.13 -10.51 -8.01
C LEU A 76 0.48 -9.10 -7.81
N PRO A 77 -0.26 -7.98 -7.93
CA PRO A 77 0.31 -6.65 -7.71
C PRO A 77 0.86 -6.45 -6.30
N ALA A 78 0.15 -6.92 -5.28
CA ALA A 78 0.61 -6.85 -3.89
C ALA A 78 1.89 -7.64 -3.63
N ARG A 79 2.04 -8.84 -4.24
CA ARG A 79 3.28 -9.64 -4.14
C ARG A 79 4.46 -8.98 -4.85
N ILE A 80 4.24 -8.43 -6.05
CA ILE A 80 5.28 -7.69 -6.77
C ILE A 80 5.71 -6.46 -5.95
N TRP A 81 4.74 -5.76 -5.34
CA TRP A 81 5.04 -4.63 -4.47
C TRP A 81 5.86 -5.06 -3.26
N HIS A 82 5.52 -6.19 -2.62
CA HIS A 82 6.29 -6.76 -1.52
C HIS A 82 7.76 -6.98 -1.93
N ASP A 83 7.98 -7.75 -3.00
CA ASP A 83 9.32 -8.15 -3.43
C ASP A 83 10.15 -6.92 -3.80
N PHE A 84 9.57 -6.00 -4.58
CA PHE A 84 10.20 -4.72 -4.92
C PHE A 84 10.57 -3.91 -3.67
N MET A 85 9.67 -3.82 -2.69
CA MET A 85 9.92 -2.99 -1.51
C MET A 85 10.94 -3.62 -0.57
N ILE A 86 11.04 -4.95 -0.48
CA ILE A 86 12.12 -5.62 0.25
C ILE A 86 13.47 -5.21 -0.35
N ASP A 87 13.63 -5.35 -1.67
CA ASP A 87 14.87 -5.02 -2.36
C ASP A 87 15.19 -3.52 -2.31
N ALA A 88 14.19 -2.67 -2.56
CA ALA A 88 14.36 -1.22 -2.53
C ALA A 88 14.75 -0.67 -1.16
N HIS A 89 14.59 -1.45 -0.08
CA HIS A 89 14.91 -1.05 1.27
C HIS A 89 16.17 -1.72 1.86
N VAL A 90 16.92 -2.50 1.08
CA VAL A 90 18.20 -3.05 1.52
C VAL A 90 19.14 -1.92 1.96
N GLY A 91 19.72 -2.06 3.15
CA GLY A 91 20.63 -1.07 3.75
C GLY A 91 19.96 0.23 4.22
N ARG A 92 18.63 0.37 4.14
CA ARG A 92 17.90 1.56 4.60
C ARG A 92 17.37 1.38 6.03
N PRO A 93 17.50 2.42 6.90
CA PRO A 93 16.97 2.35 8.25
C PRO A 93 15.44 2.19 8.25
N VAL A 94 14.91 1.47 9.24
CA VAL A 94 13.47 1.37 9.46
C VAL A 94 12.99 2.65 10.13
N ARG A 95 11.97 3.30 9.57
CA ARG A 95 11.35 4.52 10.11
C ARG A 95 9.85 4.32 10.32
N PRO A 96 9.26 4.95 11.35
CA PRO A 96 7.81 4.95 11.53
C PRO A 96 7.14 5.80 10.44
N LEU A 97 5.89 5.48 10.09
CA LEU A 97 5.11 6.30 9.15
C LEU A 97 4.89 7.70 9.75
N PRO A 98 5.28 8.80 9.06
CA PRO A 98 5.25 10.14 9.64
C PRO A 98 3.88 10.55 10.20
N ALA A 99 2.80 10.17 9.51
CA ALA A 99 1.43 10.47 9.92
C ALA A 99 1.02 9.80 11.25
N LEU A 100 1.72 8.74 11.68
CA LEU A 100 1.43 8.01 12.91
C LEU A 100 2.46 8.27 14.03
N SER A 101 3.55 8.98 13.74
CA SER A 101 4.64 9.26 14.69
C SER A 101 4.58 10.64 15.32
N LEU A 102 3.76 11.55 14.82
CA LEU A 102 3.64 12.90 15.38
C LEU A 102 2.78 12.86 16.66
N PRO A 103 3.19 13.57 17.73
CA PRO A 103 2.33 13.76 18.90
C PRO A 103 1.00 14.37 18.43
N THR A 104 -0.12 13.78 18.83
CA THR A 104 -1.45 14.40 18.66
C THR A 104 -1.55 15.61 19.59
N GLU A 105 -0.90 16.71 19.22
CA GLU A 105 -1.14 18.01 19.82
C GLU A 105 -2.57 18.43 19.41
N ASN A 106 -3.43 18.66 20.41
CA ASN A 106 -4.87 18.99 20.31
C ASN A 106 -5.87 17.85 20.04
N ARG A 107 -5.88 16.81 20.88
CA ARG A 107 -7.11 16.04 21.16
C ARG A 107 -7.88 16.72 22.30
N ARG A 108 -8.51 17.87 22.03
CA ARG A 108 -9.54 18.50 22.87
C ARG A 108 -10.76 18.76 22.02
#